data_AF-A0A6I7PMY0-F1
#
_entry.id   AF-A0A6I7PMY0-F1
#
_cell.length_a   1.000
_cell.length_b   1.000
_cell.length_c   1.000
_cell.angle_alpha   90.00
_cell.angle_beta   90.00
_cell.angle_gamma   90.00
#
_symmetry.space_group_name_H-M   'P 1'
#
loop_
_entity.id
_entity.type
_entity.pdbx_description
1 polymer ?
#
loop_
_entity_poly.entity_id
_entity_poly.type
_entity_poly.pdbx_seq_one_letter_code
_entity_poly.pdbx_strand_id
1 'polypeptide(L)'
;MPVSGLVLTLSRNDADRAAALTALDRREGVSIGEPQGHRLPIVVDTPCSEDDRAVWEWLHTLPGVLFVDLVCADASEDAPAGAARRTS
;
A
#
# COMPACT_ATOMS: atom_id res chain seq x y z
N MET A 1 -9.07 -10.15 0.41
CA MET A 1 -8.07 -9.39 1.19
C MET A 1 -6.99 -8.99 0.22
N PRO A 2 -7.07 -7.79 -0.37
CA PRO A 2 -6.07 -7.34 -1.32
C PRO A 2 -4.74 -7.03 -0.63
N VAL A 3 -3.65 -7.44 -1.28
CA VAL A 3 -2.28 -7.13 -0.86
C VAL A 3 -1.54 -6.48 -2.02
N SER A 4 -0.99 -5.29 -1.78
CA SER A 4 -0.26 -4.50 -2.78
C SER A 4 1.16 -4.21 -2.31
N GLY A 5 2.15 -4.55 -3.12
CA GLY A 5 3.54 -4.12 -2.92
C GLY A 5 3.80 -2.82 -3.67
N LEU A 6 4.21 -1.78 -2.97
CA LEU A 6 4.43 -0.44 -3.52
C LEU A 6 5.84 0.06 -3.23
N VAL A 7 6.33 0.97 -4.07
CA VAL A 7 7.51 1.78 -3.78
C VAL A 7 7.11 3.25 -3.83
N LEU A 8 7.28 3.94 -2.72
CA LEU A 8 7.09 5.39 -2.65
C LEU A 8 8.40 6.09 -3.01
N THR A 9 8.33 7.10 -3.85
CA THR A 9 9.42 8.07 -3.99
C THR A 9 9.13 9.25 -3.07
N LEU A 10 10.00 9.48 -2.11
CA LEU A 10 9.85 10.53 -1.10
C LEU A 10 10.57 11.83 -1.48
N SER A 11 10.09 12.94 -0.94
CA SER A 11 10.70 14.26 -1.08
C SER A 11 12.12 14.31 -0.52
N ARG A 12 12.95 15.16 -1.13
CA ARG A 12 14.27 15.51 -0.60
C ARG A 12 14.19 16.50 0.56
N ASN A 13 13.05 17.18 0.73
CA ASN A 13 12.81 18.01 1.91
C ASN A 13 12.66 17.10 3.14
N ASP A 14 13.51 17.32 4.14
CA ASP A 14 13.57 16.47 5.32
C ASP A 14 12.30 16.54 6.20
N ALA A 15 11.66 17.71 6.28
CA ALA A 15 10.44 17.89 7.05
C ALA A 15 9.26 17.15 6.40
N ASP A 16 9.10 17.29 5.08
CA ASP A 16 8.06 16.57 4.34
C ASP A 16 8.29 15.06 4.37
N ARG A 17 9.54 14.62 4.20
CA ARG A 17 9.90 13.19 4.28
C ARG A 17 9.60 12.60 5.65
N ALA A 18 9.96 13.31 6.73
CA ALA A 18 9.68 12.87 8.09
C ALA A 18 8.17 12.83 8.39
N ALA A 19 7.40 13.79 7.86
CA ALA A 19 5.95 13.81 7.99
C ALA A 19 5.31 12.61 7.29
N ALA A 20 5.72 12.30 6.05
CA ALA A 20 5.26 11.12 5.32
C ALA A 20 5.56 9.82 6.09
N LEU A 21 6.81 9.64 6.55
CA LEU A 21 7.23 8.46 7.30
C LEU A 21 6.41 8.29 8.59
N THR A 22 6.19 9.38 9.34
CA THR A 22 5.39 9.34 10.58
C THR A 22 3.93 8.99 10.29
N ALA A 23 3.38 9.48 9.18
CA ALA A 23 2.00 9.18 8.78
C ALA A 23 1.83 7.72 8.35
N LEU A 24 2.81 7.19 7.60
CA LEU A 24 2.86 5.79 7.16
C LEU A 24 2.98 4.83 8.35
N ASP A 25 3.85 5.13 9.32
CA ASP A 25 4.09 4.27 10.50
C ASP A 25 2.84 4.12 11.39
N ARG A 26 1.93 5.10 11.33
CA ARG A 26 0.68 5.10 12.08
C ARG A 26 -0.51 4.53 11.32
N ARG A 27 -0.34 4.17 10.04
CA ARG A 27 -1.44 3.71 9.20
C ARG A 27 -1.58 2.20 9.34
N GLU A 28 -2.72 1.77 9.87
CA GLU A 28 -3.08 0.36 9.86
C GLU A 28 -3.17 -0.19 8.43
N GLY A 29 -2.75 -1.44 8.25
CA GLY A 29 -2.67 -2.08 6.94
C GLY A 29 -1.49 -1.62 6.09
N VAL A 30 -0.55 -0.84 6.63
CA VAL A 30 0.69 -0.46 5.95
C VAL A 30 1.90 -1.01 6.72
N SER A 31 2.73 -1.78 6.04
CA SER A 31 4.03 -2.23 6.54
C SER A 31 5.15 -1.53 5.77
N ILE A 32 6.14 -0.99 6.48
CA ILE A 32 7.23 -0.22 5.90
C ILE A 32 8.50 -1.07 5.87
N GLY A 33 9.18 -1.13 4.72
CA GLY A 33 10.49 -1.75 4.58
C GLY A 33 11.64 -0.77 4.76
N GLU A 34 12.88 -1.28 4.63
CA GLU A 34 14.08 -0.45 4.77
C GLU A 34 14.18 0.61 3.64
N PRO A 35 14.33 1.91 3.96
CA PRO A 35 14.52 2.94 2.96
C PRO A 35 15.79 2.75 2.13
N GLN A 36 15.70 2.99 0.82
CA GLN A 36 16.83 3.01 -0.10
C GLN A 36 16.96 4.41 -0.71
N GLY A 37 17.70 5.28 -0.01
CA GLY A 37 17.79 6.70 -0.36
C GLY A 37 16.43 7.40 -0.25
N HIS A 38 15.85 7.81 -1.37
CA HIS A 38 14.52 8.44 -1.43
C HIS A 38 13.41 7.45 -1.80
N ARG A 39 13.71 6.16 -1.94
CA ARG A 39 12.71 5.13 -2.23
C ARG A 39 12.35 4.38 -0.96
N LEU A 40 11.07 4.23 -0.70
CA LEU A 40 10.54 3.52 0.45
C LEU A 40 9.64 2.37 -0.03
N PRO A 41 10.07 1.11 0.11
CA PRO A 41 9.18 -0.01 -0.13
C PRO A 41 8.13 -0.09 0.99
N ILE A 42 6.87 -0.30 0.61
CA ILE A 42 5.78 -0.58 1.54
C ILE A 42 4.93 -1.75 1.04
N VAL A 43 4.26 -2.41 1.97
CA VAL A 43 3.20 -3.37 1.68
C VAL A 43 1.91 -2.80 2.24
N VAL A 44 0.86 -2.79 1.41
CA VAL A 44 -0.51 -2.50 1.81
C VAL A 44 -1.26 -3.81 1.91
N ASP A 45 -1.78 -4.14 3.09
CA ASP A 45 -2.59 -5.32 3.36
C ASP A 45 -3.87 -4.86 4.04
N THR A 46 -4.99 -5.04 3.36
CA THR A 46 -6.29 -4.52 3.80
C THR A 46 -7.38 -5.58 3.66
N PRO A 47 -8.48 -5.47 4.43
CA PRO A 47 -9.50 -6.51 4.44
C PRO A 47 -10.30 -6.57 3.12
N CYS A 48 -10.50 -5.44 2.45
CA CYS A 48 -11.28 -5.35 1.21
C CYS A 48 -10.70 -4.35 0.20
N SER A 49 -11.18 -4.43 -1.04
CA SER A 49 -10.75 -3.58 -2.16
C SER A 49 -11.09 -2.10 -1.96
N GLU A 50 -12.15 -1.78 -1.22
CA GLU A 50 -12.48 -0.40 -0.85
C GLU A 50 -11.40 0.21 0.05
N ASP A 51 -10.89 -0.56 1.02
CA ASP A 51 -9.86 -0.09 1.95
C ASP A 51 -8.50 0.05 1.26
N ASP A 52 -8.13 -0.89 0.37
CA ASP A 52 -6.92 -0.78 -0.47
C ASP A 52 -6.96 0.51 -1.30
N ARG A 53 -8.09 0.78 -1.96
CA ARG A 53 -8.27 2.02 -2.73
C ARG A 53 -8.20 3.26 -1.85
N ALA A 54 -8.77 3.24 -0.65
CA ALA A 54 -8.68 4.35 0.29
C ALA A 54 -7.23 4.61 0.73
N VAL A 55 -6.42 3.56 0.92
CA VAL A 55 -4.97 3.70 1.18
C VAL A 55 -4.26 4.29 -0.04
N TRP A 56 -4.55 3.79 -1.24
CA TRP A 56 -3.95 4.29 -2.48
C TRP A 56 -4.21 5.80 -2.68
N GLU A 57 -5.46 6.23 -2.54
CA GLU A 57 -5.84 7.64 -2.65
C GLU A 57 -5.16 8.49 -1.57
N TRP A 58 -5.13 8.00 -0.32
CA TRP A 58 -4.48 8.69 0.78
C TRP A 58 -2.97 8.88 0.57
N LEU A 59 -2.25 7.89 0.03
CA LEU A 59 -0.81 8.01 -0.27
C LEU A 59 -0.51 9.19 -1.18
N HIS A 60 -1.40 9.49 -2.14
CA HIS A 60 -1.26 10.62 -3.05
C HIS A 60 -1.56 11.98 -2.41
N THR A 61 -2.14 11.99 -1.20
CA THR A 61 -2.38 13.21 -0.41
C THR A 61 -1.28 13.53 0.58
N LEU A 62 -0.34 12.61 0.82
CA LEU A 62 0.69 12.77 1.84
C LEU A 62 1.73 13.81 1.42
N PRO A 63 1.95 14.88 2.22
CA PRO A 63 3.11 15.74 2.04
C PRO A 63 4.37 14.90 2.13
N GLY A 64 5.23 15.00 1.11
CA GLY A 64 6.48 14.25 1.05
C GLY A 64 6.43 12.98 0.23
N VAL A 65 5.28 12.53 -0.26
CA VAL A 65 5.19 11.48 -1.29
C VAL A 65 5.13 12.15 -2.68
N LEU A 66 6.09 11.83 -3.54
CA LEU A 66 6.19 12.39 -4.90
C LEU A 66 5.64 11.44 -5.95
N PHE A 67 5.90 10.13 -5.79
CA PHE A 67 5.42 9.09 -6.69
C PHE A 67 5.06 7.84 -5.90
N VAL A 68 4.07 7.09 -6.40
CA VAL A 68 3.63 5.79 -5.90
C VAL A 68 3.74 4.79 -7.05
N ASP A 69 4.74 3.92 -7.00
CA ASP A 69 4.96 2.88 -8.00
C ASP A 69 4.35 1.56 -7.50
N LEU A 70 3.39 1.00 -8.26
CA LEU A 70 2.87 -0.34 -7.99
C LEU A 70 3.86 -1.40 -8.49
N VAL A 71 4.32 -2.26 -7.58
CA VAL A 71 5.24 -3.37 -7.90
C VAL A 71 4.47 -4.65 -8.13
N CYS A 72 3.51 -4.95 -7.26
CA CYS A 72 2.63 -6.10 -7.38
C CYS A 72 1.28 -5.81 -6.73
N ALA A 73 0.23 -6.44 -7.24
CA ALA A 73 -1.09 -6.45 -6.63
C ALA A 73 -1.62 -7.88 -6.64
N ASP A 74 -2.08 -8.33 -5.48
CA ASP A 74 -2.92 -9.50 -5.32
C ASP A 74 -4.31 -9.01 -4.94
N ALA A 75 -5.27 -9.21 -5.83
CA ALA A 75 -6.67 -8.83 -5.62
C ALA A 75 -7.54 -10.06 -5.31
N SER A 76 -6.95 -11.15 -4.79
CA SER A 76 -7.69 -12.35 -4.43
C SER A 76 -8.72 -12.00 -3.35
N GLU A 77 -9.98 -11.93 -3.78
CA GLU A 77 -11.09 -12.14 -2.86
C GLU A 77 -10.97 -13.58 -2.37
N ASP A 78 -11.08 -13.77 -1.06
CA ASP A 78 -11.27 -15.09 -0.47
C ASP A 78 -12.64 -15.60 -0.97
N ALA A 79 -12.68 -16.10 -2.21
CA ALA A 79 -13.80 -16.87 -2.69
C ALA A 79 -13.85 -18.08 -1.77
N PRO A 80 -14.96 -18.32 -1.05
CA PRO A 80 -15.02 -19.39 -0.08
C PRO A 80 -14.58 -20.68 -0.75
N ALA A 81 -13.57 -21.35 -0.19
CA ALA A 81 -13.07 -22.64 -0.62
C ALA A 81 -14.20 -23.68 -0.52
N GLY A 82 -15.07 -23.74 -1.54
CA GLY A 82 -16.32 -24.49 -1.46
C GLY A 82 -17.31 -24.34 -2.60
N ALA A 83 -17.02 -23.59 -3.66
CA ALA A 83 -17.84 -23.64 -4.88
C ALA A 83 -17.47 -24.89 -5.69
N ALA A 84 -17.93 -26.05 -5.21
CA ALA A 84 -17.87 -27.32 -5.89
C ALA A 84 -18.26 -27.17 -7.37
N ARG A 85 -17.41 -27.70 -8.25
CA ARG A 85 -17.71 -27.98 -9.65
C ARG A 85 -19.10 -28.61 -9.74
N ARG A 86 -20.07 -27.86 -10.28
CA ARG A 86 -21.25 -28.47 -10.88
C ARG A 86 -20.97 -28.61 -12.36
N THR A 87 -20.59 -29.82 -12.74
CA THR A 87 -20.73 -30.32 -14.10
C THR A 87 -22.20 -30.29 -14.50
N SER A 88 -22.50 -29.65 -15.62
CA SER A 88 -23.68 -29.91 -16.45
C SER A 88 -23.23 -29.90 -17.90
#